data_AF-A0A7S6WPX8-F1
#
_entry.id   AF-A0A7S6WPX8-F1
#
_cell.length_a   1.000
_cell.length_b   1.000
_cell.length_c   1.000
_cell.angle_alpha   90.00
_cell.angle_beta   90.00
_cell.angle_gamma   90.00
#
_symmetry.space_group_name_H-M   'P 1'
#
loop_
_entity.id
_entity.type
_entity.pdbx_description
1 polymer ?
#
loop_
_entity_poly.entity_id
_entity_poly.type
_entity_poly.pdbx_seq_one_letter_code
_entity_poly.pdbx_strand_id
1 'polypeptide(L)'
;MKNKINVLIKKEVFELCFNIKSWLNVIVWAAIPYLPQITEPYHRFILALLFSIFAGGQYIYDSYLNDIKLGGSIFLHNIQSRVLTVFCIKLVISGVLSGIAMLINIPHIVPYINFFDIFWIAPMYIFFAALMYLASVFSKCAEITSAVISIVAATAIFALTIIINYLVLKIIFSIVITCFFVFISIKILYSKIYRTQL
;
A
#
# COMPACT_ATOMS: atom_id res chain seq x y z
N MET A 1 16.16 7.85 -20.34
CA MET A 1 15.13 7.43 -19.35
C MET A 1 15.15 5.92 -19.05
N LYS A 2 15.27 5.01 -20.04
CA LYS A 2 15.31 3.55 -19.82
C LYS A 2 16.32 3.09 -18.75
N ASN A 3 17.56 3.54 -18.78
CA ASN A 3 18.57 3.16 -17.78
C ASN A 3 18.22 3.60 -16.35
N LYS A 4 17.59 4.78 -16.18
CA LYS A 4 17.23 5.31 -14.86
C LYS A 4 16.09 4.52 -14.21
N ILE A 5 15.05 4.20 -14.98
CA ILE A 5 13.92 3.39 -14.51
C ILE A 5 14.39 1.98 -14.16
N ASN A 6 15.27 1.39 -14.98
CA ASN A 6 15.78 0.05 -14.74
C ASN A 6 16.62 -0.03 -13.46
N VAL A 7 17.43 0.99 -13.17
CA VAL A 7 18.18 1.10 -11.91
C VAL A 7 17.22 1.19 -10.71
N LEU A 8 16.14 1.98 -10.82
CA LEU A 8 15.18 2.12 -9.73
C LEU A 8 14.41 0.82 -9.48
N ILE A 9 13.96 0.14 -10.53
CA ILE A 9 13.32 -1.18 -10.41
C ILE A 9 14.27 -2.18 -9.74
N LYS A 10 15.54 -2.25 -10.16
CA LYS A 10 16.52 -3.14 -9.53
C LYS A 10 16.71 -2.85 -8.04
N LYS A 11 16.80 -1.57 -7.67
CA LYS A 11 16.91 -1.13 -6.27
C LYS A 11 15.70 -1.59 -5.46
N GLU A 12 14.49 -1.34 -5.96
CA GLU A 12 13.26 -1.69 -5.23
C GLU A 12 13.05 -3.21 -5.16
N VAL A 13 13.40 -3.97 -6.21
CA VAL A 13 13.37 -5.44 -6.17
C VAL A 13 14.37 -5.98 -5.15
N PHE A 14 15.58 -5.43 -5.11
CA PHE A 14 16.56 -5.80 -4.09
C PHE A 14 16.03 -5.49 -2.69
N GLU A 15 15.49 -4.29 -2.46
CA GLU A 15 14.90 -3.92 -1.19
C GLU A 15 13.73 -4.83 -0.81
N LEU A 16 12.87 -5.19 -1.77
CA LEU A 16 11.79 -6.16 -1.55
C LEU A 16 12.32 -7.51 -1.07
N CYS A 17 13.32 -8.08 -1.75
CA CYS A 17 13.87 -9.39 -1.38
C CYS A 17 14.51 -9.41 0.00
N PHE A 18 15.14 -8.31 0.42
CA PHE A 18 15.88 -8.24 1.68
C PHE A 18 15.11 -7.57 2.83
N ASN A 19 13.89 -7.05 2.59
CA ASN A 19 13.04 -6.48 3.63
C ASN A 19 12.32 -7.58 4.43
N ILE A 20 13.04 -8.20 5.36
CA ILE A 20 12.54 -9.29 6.24
C ILE A 20 11.26 -8.86 6.97
N LYS A 21 11.16 -7.61 7.41
CA LYS A 21 9.99 -7.08 8.11
C LYS A 21 8.74 -7.12 7.24
N SER A 22 8.85 -6.76 5.97
CA SER A 22 7.74 -6.83 5.02
C SER A 22 7.30 -8.26 4.72
N TRP A 23 8.24 -9.19 4.58
CA TRP A 23 7.92 -10.62 4.41
C TRP A 23 7.26 -11.23 5.64
N LEU A 24 7.74 -10.88 6.84
CA LEU A 24 7.14 -11.31 8.09
C LEU A 24 5.70 -10.76 8.21
N ASN A 25 5.46 -9.52 7.79
CA ASN A 25 4.12 -8.99 7.68
C ASN A 25 3.26 -9.83 6.71
N VAL A 26 3.71 -10.17 5.50
CA VAL A 26 2.92 -11.04 4.61
C VAL A 26 2.49 -12.33 5.31
N ILE A 27 3.41 -12.99 6.03
CA ILE A 27 3.12 -14.23 6.75
C ILE A 27 2.07 -14.02 7.84
N VAL A 28 2.28 -13.04 8.72
CA VAL A 28 1.37 -12.76 9.84
C VAL A 28 -0.01 -12.36 9.32
N TRP A 29 -0.05 -11.46 8.34
CA TRP A 29 -1.28 -10.89 7.79
C TRP A 29 -2.08 -11.94 7.02
N ALA A 30 -1.41 -12.81 6.27
CA ALA A 30 -2.05 -13.92 5.56
C ALA A 30 -2.53 -15.05 6.49
N ALA A 31 -1.95 -15.20 7.69
CA ALA A 31 -2.38 -16.21 8.65
C ALA A 31 -3.64 -15.82 9.43
N ILE A 32 -3.94 -14.52 9.58
CA ILE A 32 -5.07 -14.04 10.40
C ILE A 32 -6.41 -14.68 10.02
N PRO A 33 -6.82 -14.78 8.74
CA PRO A 33 -8.11 -15.38 8.35
C PRO A 33 -8.27 -16.84 8.79
N TYR A 34 -7.17 -17.54 9.06
CA TYR A 34 -7.14 -18.95 9.47
C TYR A 34 -7.19 -19.13 11.00
N LEU A 35 -7.23 -18.04 11.76
CA LEU A 35 -7.34 -18.12 13.22
C LEU A 35 -8.64 -18.81 13.64
N PRO A 36 -8.60 -19.71 14.64
CA PRO A 36 -9.75 -20.52 15.03
C PRO A 36 -10.92 -19.68 15.55
N GLN A 37 -10.67 -18.47 16.05
CA GLN A 37 -11.70 -17.54 16.50
C GLN A 37 -12.55 -16.97 15.36
N ILE A 38 -12.07 -17.03 14.12
CA ILE A 38 -12.82 -16.53 12.95
C ILE A 38 -13.56 -17.72 12.35
N THR A 39 -14.76 -17.96 12.84
CA THR A 39 -15.59 -19.09 12.41
C THR A 39 -16.40 -18.77 11.16
N GLU A 40 -16.90 -17.54 11.05
CA GLU A 40 -17.80 -17.12 9.97
C GLU A 40 -17.06 -16.99 8.63
N PRO A 41 -17.49 -17.70 7.57
CA PRO A 41 -16.87 -17.64 6.25
C PRO A 41 -16.76 -16.22 5.67
N TYR A 42 -17.79 -15.40 5.89
CA TYR A 42 -17.80 -14.01 5.42
C TYR A 42 -16.78 -13.12 6.16
N HIS A 43 -16.53 -13.37 7.45
CA HIS A 43 -15.49 -12.67 8.19
C HIS A 43 -14.09 -13.08 7.70
N ARG A 44 -13.88 -14.37 7.41
CA ARG A 44 -12.61 -14.84 6.79
C ARG A 44 -12.35 -14.14 5.48
N PHE A 45 -13.37 -13.98 4.65
CA PHE A 45 -13.29 -13.24 3.39
C PHE A 45 -12.86 -11.78 3.59
N ILE A 46 -13.58 -11.02 4.45
CA ILE A 46 -13.28 -9.61 4.71
C ILE A 46 -11.85 -9.43 5.20
N LEU A 47 -11.45 -10.24 6.19
CA LEU A 47 -10.12 -10.17 6.78
C LEU A 47 -9.06 -10.58 5.75
N ALA A 48 -9.27 -11.66 5.00
CA ALA A 48 -8.37 -12.08 3.93
C ALA A 48 -8.10 -10.95 2.93
N LEU A 49 -9.15 -10.28 2.46
CA LEU A 49 -9.02 -9.20 1.50
C LEU A 49 -8.30 -7.98 2.12
N LEU A 50 -8.72 -7.55 3.31
CA LEU A 50 -8.14 -6.41 4.03
C LEU A 50 -6.64 -6.64 4.30
N PHE A 51 -6.30 -7.78 4.91
CA PHE A 51 -4.93 -8.08 5.29
C PHE A 51 -4.02 -8.27 4.07
N SER A 52 -4.55 -8.76 2.94
CA SER A 52 -3.81 -8.83 1.68
C SER A 52 -3.50 -7.45 1.09
N ILE A 53 -4.46 -6.51 1.15
CA ILE A 53 -4.21 -5.11 0.78
C ILE A 53 -3.14 -4.49 1.68
N PHE A 54 -3.20 -4.77 2.98
CA PHE A 54 -2.31 -4.13 3.95
C PHE A 54 -0.86 -4.61 3.85
N ALA A 55 -0.63 -5.87 3.44
CA ALA A 55 0.71 -6.42 3.23
C ALA A 55 1.56 -5.56 2.26
N GLY A 56 0.98 -5.11 1.15
CA GLY A 56 1.68 -4.24 0.21
C GLY A 56 1.85 -2.81 0.73
N GLY A 57 0.85 -2.24 1.39
CA GLY A 57 0.96 -0.88 1.93
C GLY A 57 1.98 -0.74 3.06
N GLN A 58 2.20 -1.78 3.87
CA GLN A 58 3.27 -1.78 4.88
C GLN A 58 4.66 -1.71 4.26
N TYR A 59 4.90 -2.44 3.16
CA TYR A 59 6.17 -2.32 2.44
C TYR A 59 6.39 -0.90 1.91
N ILE A 60 5.34 -0.24 1.39
CA ILE A 60 5.43 1.16 0.95
C ILE A 60 5.89 2.06 2.10
N TYR A 61 5.27 1.91 3.27
CA TYR A 61 5.66 2.66 4.46
C TYR A 61 7.13 2.46 4.82
N ASP A 62 7.55 1.20 4.98
CA ASP A 62 8.91 0.86 5.37
C ASP A 62 9.92 1.35 4.34
N SER A 63 9.61 1.20 3.06
CA SER A 63 10.52 1.57 1.98
C SER A 63 10.71 3.08 1.85
N TYR A 64 9.64 3.87 1.96
CA TYR A 64 9.77 5.32 2.01
C TYR A 64 10.45 5.81 3.29
N LEU A 65 10.21 5.14 4.42
CA LEU A 65 10.89 5.47 5.67
C LEU A 65 12.40 5.22 5.57
N ASN A 66 12.81 4.10 4.96
CA ASN A 66 14.20 3.80 4.66
C ASN A 66 14.83 4.86 3.76
N ASP A 67 14.13 5.26 2.68
CA ASP A 67 14.61 6.31 1.78
C ASP A 67 14.80 7.66 2.49
N ILE A 68 13.93 8.00 3.45
CA ILE A 68 14.03 9.22 4.26
C ILE A 68 15.19 9.15 5.27
N LYS A 69 15.39 8.01 5.93
CA LYS A 69 16.38 7.86 7.01
C LYS A 69 17.81 7.61 6.51
N LEU A 70 17.97 6.80 5.47
CA LEU A 70 19.27 6.27 5.05
C LEU A 70 19.87 7.03 3.86
N GLY A 71 19.41 8.27 3.62
CA GLY A 71 19.90 9.08 2.51
C GLY A 71 19.46 8.59 1.12
N GLY A 72 18.47 7.69 1.03
CA GLY A 72 17.87 7.27 -0.24
C GLY A 72 17.24 8.44 -1.02
N SER A 73 16.82 9.49 -0.31
CA SER A 73 16.42 10.77 -0.91
C SER A 73 17.51 11.39 -1.80
N ILE A 74 18.78 11.27 -1.41
CA ILE A 74 19.95 11.77 -2.17
C ILE A 74 20.15 10.92 -3.42
N PHE A 75 20.01 9.60 -3.32
CA PHE A 75 20.06 8.69 -4.47
C PHE A 75 18.96 8.99 -5.50
N LEU A 76 17.72 9.17 -5.03
CA LEU A 76 16.58 9.51 -5.88
C LEU A 76 16.75 10.88 -6.55
N HIS A 77 17.31 11.85 -5.82
CA HIS A 77 17.67 13.17 -6.33
C HIS A 77 18.75 13.07 -7.42
N ASN A 78 19.82 12.30 -7.18
CA ASN A 78 20.93 12.12 -8.12
C ASN A 78 20.50 11.45 -9.43
N ILE A 79 19.53 10.53 -9.38
CA ILE A 79 18.97 9.91 -10.58
C ILE A 79 17.99 10.86 -11.30
N GLN A 80 17.59 11.98 -10.68
CA GLN A 80 16.59 12.93 -11.18
C GLN A 80 15.27 12.22 -11.54
N SER A 81 14.86 11.27 -10.71
CA SER A 81 13.62 10.53 -10.93
C SER A 81 12.42 11.39 -10.52
N ARG A 82 11.35 11.37 -11.31
CA ARG A 82 10.11 12.06 -10.95
C ARG A 82 9.43 11.32 -9.81
N VAL A 83 8.92 12.08 -8.84
CA VAL A 83 8.08 11.65 -7.72
C VAL A 83 7.07 10.57 -8.09
N LEU A 84 6.24 10.86 -9.10
CA LEU A 84 5.18 9.97 -9.53
C LEU A 84 5.74 8.65 -10.06
N THR A 85 6.88 8.69 -10.74
CA THR A 85 7.56 7.49 -11.26
C THR A 85 8.06 6.61 -10.11
N VAL A 86 8.63 7.20 -9.05
CA VAL A 86 9.05 6.46 -7.85
C VAL A 86 7.84 5.81 -7.17
N PHE A 87 6.76 6.57 -6.98
CA PHE A 87 5.52 6.06 -6.38
C PHE A 87 4.93 4.91 -7.19
N CYS A 88 4.80 5.04 -8.51
CA CYS A 88 4.27 3.98 -9.36
C CYS A 88 5.14 2.72 -9.33
N ILE A 89 6.47 2.84 -9.31
CA ILE A 89 7.36 1.67 -9.26
C ILE A 89 7.23 0.96 -7.90
N LYS A 90 7.24 1.71 -6.80
CA LYS A 90 7.01 1.15 -5.46
C LYS A 90 5.64 0.49 -5.35
N LEU A 91 4.59 1.11 -5.88
CA LEU A 91 3.22 0.58 -5.93
C LEU A 91 3.15 -0.78 -6.66
N VAL A 92 3.82 -0.90 -7.82
CA VAL A 92 3.85 -2.15 -8.59
C VAL A 92 4.59 -3.24 -7.81
N ILE A 93 5.74 -2.90 -7.22
CA ILE A 93 6.58 -3.85 -6.47
C ILE A 93 5.90 -4.29 -5.17
N SER A 94 5.28 -3.37 -4.44
CA SER A 94 4.46 -3.71 -3.28
C SER A 94 3.24 -4.56 -3.66
N GLY A 95 2.76 -4.42 -4.90
CA GLY A 95 1.65 -5.21 -5.44
C GLY A 95 1.98 -6.69 -5.48
N VAL A 96 3.26 -7.06 -5.59
CA VAL A 96 3.71 -8.46 -5.52
C VAL A 96 3.41 -9.06 -4.14
N LEU A 97 3.68 -8.33 -3.04
CA LEU A 97 3.38 -8.84 -1.69
C LEU A 97 1.88 -8.99 -1.46
N SER A 98 1.10 -7.99 -1.88
CA SER A 98 -0.36 -8.09 -1.81
C SER A 98 -0.90 -9.23 -2.66
N GLY A 99 -0.36 -9.43 -3.85
CA GLY A 99 -0.71 -10.56 -4.73
C GLY A 99 -0.40 -11.90 -4.09
N ILE A 100 0.79 -12.07 -3.50
CA ILE A 100 1.17 -13.29 -2.76
C ILE A 100 0.21 -13.53 -1.58
N ALA A 101 -0.12 -12.49 -0.80
CA ALA A 101 -1.08 -12.61 0.29
C ALA A 101 -2.49 -12.99 -0.20
N MET A 102 -2.94 -12.43 -1.33
CA MET A 102 -4.22 -12.83 -1.97
C MET A 102 -4.19 -14.27 -2.45
N LEU A 103 -3.07 -14.75 -3.00
CA LEU A 103 -2.91 -16.14 -3.44
C LEU A 103 -2.96 -17.12 -2.26
N ILE A 104 -2.31 -16.80 -1.14
CA ILE A 104 -2.40 -17.61 0.08
C ILE A 104 -3.85 -17.67 0.59
N ASN A 105 -4.58 -16.56 0.47
CA ASN A 105 -5.96 -16.46 0.93
C ASN A 105 -7.01 -16.78 -0.14
N ILE A 106 -6.62 -17.34 -1.29
CA ILE A 106 -7.51 -17.61 -2.41
C ILE A 106 -8.77 -18.42 -2.04
N PRO A 107 -8.71 -19.44 -1.13
CA PRO A 107 -9.89 -20.23 -0.79
C PRO A 107 -10.96 -19.42 -0.06
N HIS A 108 -10.57 -18.35 0.63
CA HIS A 108 -11.47 -17.46 1.36
C HIS A 108 -11.98 -16.30 0.50
N ILE A 109 -11.25 -15.94 -0.56
CA ILE A 109 -11.54 -14.77 -1.39
C ILE A 109 -12.46 -15.12 -2.57
N VAL A 110 -12.15 -16.20 -3.30
CA VAL A 110 -12.86 -16.56 -4.54
C VAL A 110 -14.38 -16.73 -4.38
N PRO A 111 -14.92 -17.29 -3.29
CA PRO A 111 -16.37 -17.48 -3.17
C PRO A 111 -17.18 -16.17 -3.10
N TYR A 112 -16.53 -15.04 -2.80
CA TYR A 112 -17.20 -13.76 -2.52
C TYR A 112 -16.81 -12.64 -3.51
N ILE A 113 -15.90 -12.91 -4.44
CA ILE A 113 -15.38 -11.93 -5.39
C ILE A 113 -15.68 -12.37 -6.82
N ASN A 114 -16.25 -11.46 -7.59
CA ASN A 114 -16.36 -11.55 -9.03
C ASN A 114 -15.23 -10.79 -9.71
N PHE A 115 -15.02 -11.07 -11.00
CA PHE A 115 -14.03 -10.35 -11.81
C PHE A 115 -14.18 -8.82 -11.75
N PHE A 116 -15.42 -8.31 -11.75
CA PHE A 116 -15.70 -6.87 -11.70
C PHE A 116 -15.34 -6.20 -10.36
N ASP A 117 -15.16 -6.96 -9.29
CA ASP A 117 -14.78 -6.38 -7.99
C ASP A 117 -13.35 -5.81 -8.01
N ILE A 118 -12.52 -6.20 -8.99
CA ILE A 118 -11.19 -5.61 -9.19
C ILE A 118 -11.25 -4.08 -9.35
N PHE A 119 -12.34 -3.55 -9.90
CA PHE A 119 -12.49 -2.11 -10.16
C PHE A 119 -12.67 -1.28 -8.88
N TRP A 120 -13.04 -1.87 -7.75
CA TRP A 120 -13.04 -1.16 -6.47
C TRP A 120 -11.87 -1.59 -5.57
N ILE A 121 -11.40 -2.85 -5.69
CA ILE A 121 -10.26 -3.36 -4.91
C ILE A 121 -8.95 -2.69 -5.33
N ALA A 122 -8.69 -2.55 -6.62
CA ALA A 122 -7.44 -1.94 -7.10
C ALA A 122 -7.31 -0.46 -6.69
N PRO A 123 -8.35 0.39 -6.82
CA PRO A 123 -8.31 1.73 -6.23
C PRO A 123 -8.10 1.70 -4.72
N MET A 124 -8.81 0.84 -3.97
CA MET A 124 -8.62 0.73 -2.51
C MET A 124 -7.18 0.38 -2.11
N TYR A 125 -6.52 -0.47 -2.88
CA TYR A 125 -5.10 -0.74 -2.71
C TYR A 125 -4.22 0.50 -2.94
N ILE A 126 -4.46 1.24 -4.01
CA ILE A 126 -3.73 2.48 -4.33
C ILE A 126 -3.98 3.56 -3.26
N PHE A 127 -5.22 3.67 -2.78
CA PHE A 127 -5.59 4.53 -1.67
C PHE A 127 -4.77 4.20 -0.42
N PHE A 128 -4.70 2.92 -0.03
CA PHE A 128 -3.92 2.51 1.13
C PHE A 128 -2.43 2.79 0.95
N ALA A 129 -1.89 2.51 -0.23
CA ALA A 129 -0.53 2.84 -0.61
C ALA A 129 -0.20 4.33 -0.45
N ALA A 130 -1.07 5.21 -0.96
CA ALA A 130 -0.92 6.66 -0.83
C ALA A 130 -0.95 7.09 0.64
N LEU A 131 -1.84 6.50 1.44
CA LEU A 131 -1.98 6.82 2.85
C LEU A 131 -0.75 6.37 3.66
N MET A 132 -0.22 5.18 3.41
CA MET A 132 1.01 4.69 4.03
C MET A 132 2.24 5.50 3.62
N TYR A 133 2.30 5.96 2.37
CA TYR A 133 3.30 6.92 1.95
C TYR A 133 3.20 8.23 2.74
N LEU A 134 2.02 8.84 2.88
CA LEU A 134 1.83 10.03 3.72
C LEU A 134 2.29 9.78 5.17
N ALA A 135 1.95 8.63 5.73
CA ALA A 135 2.34 8.24 7.07
C ALA A 135 3.87 8.25 7.24
N SER A 136 4.61 7.64 6.30
CA SER A 136 6.08 7.60 6.34
C SER A 136 6.69 9.01 6.34
N VAL A 137 6.08 9.93 5.57
CA VAL A 137 6.53 11.32 5.44
C VAL A 137 6.28 12.11 6.74
N PHE A 138 5.19 11.87 7.44
CA PHE A 138 4.84 12.59 8.68
C PHE A 138 5.38 11.94 9.95
N SER A 139 6.01 10.76 9.85
CA SER A 139 6.45 9.95 10.99
C SER A 139 7.52 10.53 11.91
N LYS A 140 7.94 11.81 11.75
CA LYS A 140 9.05 12.47 12.48
C LYS A 140 9.10 12.10 13.98
N CYS A 141 9.86 11.06 14.32
CA CYS A 141 10.03 10.46 15.66
C CYS A 141 8.83 9.67 16.26
N ALA A 142 7.72 9.50 15.54
CA ALA A 142 6.53 8.75 15.98
C ALA A 142 6.07 7.73 14.91
N GLU A 143 6.99 6.86 14.52
CA GLU A 143 6.82 5.92 13.41
C GLU A 143 5.63 4.99 13.58
N ILE A 144 5.59 4.29 14.70
CA ILE A 144 4.53 3.32 15.01
C ILE A 144 3.16 4.03 15.03
N THR A 145 3.07 5.22 15.64
CA THR A 145 1.82 5.96 15.75
C THR A 145 1.28 6.39 14.38
N SER A 146 2.14 6.90 13.50
CA SER A 146 1.74 7.32 12.14
C SER A 146 1.23 6.16 11.29
N ALA A 147 1.89 5.00 11.37
CA ALA A 147 1.48 3.79 10.66
C ALA A 147 0.16 3.25 11.22
N VAL A 148 -0.01 3.20 12.54
CA VAL A 148 -1.24 2.71 13.18
C VAL A 148 -2.44 3.57 12.83
N ILE A 149 -2.33 4.90 12.92
CA ILE A 149 -3.42 5.82 12.53
C ILE A 149 -3.83 5.57 11.07
N SER A 150 -2.84 5.29 10.22
CA SER A 150 -3.04 5.05 8.80
C SER A 150 -3.77 3.74 8.51
N ILE A 151 -3.38 2.66 9.21
CA ILE A 151 -4.07 1.36 9.18
C ILE A 151 -5.51 1.51 9.68
N VAL A 152 -5.74 2.25 10.77
CA VAL A 152 -7.08 2.47 11.34
C VAL A 152 -7.97 3.23 10.35
N ALA A 153 -7.46 4.33 9.78
CA ALA A 153 -8.19 5.11 8.78
C ALA A 153 -8.53 4.27 7.54
N ALA A 154 -7.58 3.46 7.07
CA ALA A 154 -7.79 2.58 5.93
C ALA A 154 -8.81 1.47 6.22
N THR A 155 -8.78 0.91 7.43
CA THR A 155 -9.75 -0.10 7.87
C THR A 155 -11.16 0.50 7.92
N ALA A 156 -11.32 1.71 8.44
CA ALA A 156 -12.60 2.39 8.48
C ALA A 156 -13.17 2.64 7.07
N ILE A 157 -12.33 3.14 6.15
CA ILE A 157 -12.74 3.39 4.76
C ILE A 157 -13.04 2.08 4.02
N PHE A 158 -12.28 1.02 4.28
CA PHE A 158 -12.55 -0.30 3.74
C PHE A 158 -13.90 -0.84 4.24
N ALA A 159 -14.17 -0.74 5.54
CA ALA A 159 -15.47 -1.12 6.11
C ALA A 159 -16.62 -0.34 5.48
N LEU A 160 -16.49 0.98 5.31
CA LEU A 160 -17.46 1.81 4.59
C LEU A 160 -17.67 1.33 3.15
N THR A 161 -16.58 0.98 2.45
CA THR A 161 -16.63 0.48 1.08
C THR A 161 -17.37 -0.86 0.98
N ILE A 162 -17.15 -1.77 1.94
CA ILE A 162 -17.84 -3.07 2.00
C ILE A 162 -19.35 -2.91 2.20
N ILE A 163 -19.77 -1.93 3.02
CA ILE A 163 -21.20 -1.66 3.32
C ILE A 163 -21.96 -1.13 2.09
N ILE A 164 -21.27 -0.55 1.09
CA ILE A 164 -21.91 -0.07 -0.13
C ILE A 164 -22.36 -1.28 -0.97
N ASN A 165 -23.67 -1.54 -1.02
CA ASN A 165 -24.22 -2.68 -1.75
C ASN A 165 -24.19 -2.52 -3.28
N TYR A 166 -24.30 -1.28 -3.79
CA TYR A 166 -24.30 -1.02 -5.23
C TYR A 166 -22.87 -0.99 -5.78
N LEU A 167 -22.53 -1.94 -6.66
CA LEU A 167 -21.18 -2.08 -7.24
C LEU A 167 -20.68 -0.79 -7.91
N VAL A 168 -21.52 -0.12 -8.70
CA VAL A 168 -21.14 1.13 -9.40
C VAL A 168 -20.80 2.22 -8.40
N LEU A 169 -21.60 2.38 -7.35
CA LEU A 169 -21.35 3.38 -6.31
C LEU A 169 -20.08 3.04 -5.52
N LYS A 170 -19.85 1.75 -5.25
CA LYS A 170 -18.63 1.25 -4.60
C LYS A 170 -17.39 1.62 -5.42
N ILE A 171 -17.41 1.37 -6.73
CA ILE A 171 -16.31 1.74 -7.64
C ILE A 171 -16.08 3.25 -7.65
N ILE A 172 -17.13 4.06 -7.80
CA ILE A 172 -17.02 5.53 -7.82
C ILE A 172 -16.41 6.03 -6.51
N PHE A 173 -16.93 5.56 -5.37
CA PHE A 173 -16.42 5.92 -4.05
C PHE A 173 -14.93 5.60 -3.92
N SER A 174 -14.53 4.37 -4.26
CA SER A 174 -13.13 3.94 -4.19
C SER A 174 -12.22 4.74 -5.12
N ILE A 175 -12.66 5.09 -6.33
CA ILE A 175 -11.87 5.93 -7.25
C ILE A 175 -11.71 7.35 -6.70
N VAL A 176 -12.80 7.98 -6.28
CA VAL A 176 -12.78 9.37 -5.78
C VAL A 176 -11.85 9.50 -4.58
N ILE A 177 -11.94 8.60 -3.61
CA ILE A 177 -11.09 8.66 -2.41
C ILE A 177 -9.62 8.41 -2.77
N THR A 178 -9.36 7.48 -3.69
CA THR A 178 -8.00 7.21 -4.19
C THR A 178 -7.39 8.44 -4.85
N CYS A 179 -8.12 9.06 -5.79
CA CYS A 179 -7.66 10.26 -6.48
C CYS A 179 -7.34 11.40 -5.51
N PHE A 180 -8.20 11.61 -4.51
CA PHE A 180 -7.99 12.63 -3.48
C PHE A 180 -6.69 12.40 -2.69
N PHE A 181 -6.47 11.18 -2.18
CA PHE A 181 -5.27 10.87 -1.39
C PHE A 181 -3.99 10.84 -2.20
N VAL A 182 -4.03 10.34 -3.45
CA VAL A 182 -2.90 10.40 -4.37
C VAL A 182 -2.54 11.85 -4.70
N PHE A 183 -3.53 12.72 -4.93
CA PHE A 183 -3.29 14.14 -5.15
C PHE A 183 -2.61 14.81 -3.96
N ILE A 184 -3.11 14.57 -2.74
CA ILE A 184 -2.51 15.07 -1.50
C ILE A 184 -1.07 14.57 -1.35
N SER A 185 -0.84 13.28 -1.60
CA SER A 185 0.48 12.64 -1.56
C SER A 185 1.49 13.31 -2.46
N ILE A 186 1.10 13.57 -3.72
CA ILE A 186 1.94 14.25 -4.70
C ILE A 186 2.26 15.67 -4.24
N LYS A 187 1.24 16.44 -3.78
CA LYS A 187 1.43 17.83 -3.30
C LYS A 187 2.38 17.91 -2.11
N ILE A 188 2.24 17.01 -1.14
CA ILE A 188 3.09 16.97 0.05
C ILE A 188 4.53 16.59 -0.31
N LEU A 189 4.76 15.69 -1.28
CA LEU A 189 6.12 15.37 -1.69
C LEU A 189 6.82 16.57 -2.35
N TYR A 190 6.13 17.29 -3.24
CA TYR A 190 6.69 18.50 -3.86
C TYR A 190 7.09 19.54 -2.82
N SER A 191 6.26 19.75 -1.79
CA SER A 191 6.56 20.68 -0.70
C SER A 191 7.83 20.33 0.07
N LYS A 192 8.11 19.03 0.29
CA LYS A 192 9.34 18.58 0.97
C LYS A 192 10.57 18.61 0.08
N ILE A 193 10.46 18.28 -1.20
CA ILE A 193 11.60 18.34 -2.14
C ILE A 193 12.15 19.77 -2.23
N TYR A 194 11.27 20.78 -2.25
CA TYR A 194 11.68 22.19 -2.21
C TYR A 194 12.39 22.57 -0.91
N ARG A 195 12.08 21.91 0.22
CA ARG A 195 12.79 22.14 1.49
C ARG A 195 14.17 21.50 1.57
N THR A 196 14.44 20.47 0.77
CA THR A 196 15.79 19.85 0.68
C THR A 196 16.70 20.54 -0.34
N GLN A 197 16.20 21.54 -1.06
CA GLN A 197 16.95 22.34 -2.04
C GLN A 197 17.41 23.72 -1.51
N LEU A 198 17.07 24.02 -0.24
CA LEU A 198 17.57 25.16 0.53
C LEU A 198 18.56 24.64 1.58
#